data_AF-A0A521M591-F1
#
_entry.id   AF-A0A521M591-F1
#
_cell.length_a   1.000
_cell.length_b   1.000
_cell.length_c   1.000
_cell.angle_alpha   90.00
_cell.angle_beta   90.00
_cell.angle_gamma   90.00
#
_symmetry.space_group_name_H-M   'P 1'
#
loop_
_entity.id
_entity.type
_entity.pdbx_description
1 polymer ?
#
loop_
_entity_poly.entity_id
_entity_poly.type
_entity_poly.pdbx_seq_one_letter_code
_entity_poly.pdbx_strand_id
1 'polypeptide(L)'
;MAADTAAYKAVGTLYNALMTALVLGLVTRRGEDTAREYVFRHFRRQHLEKFLPGLQKLGLADEKDAPACALYHYHSNALGGVKTGYLRESDNKAWVRYPPPRWIWKGTAIAAVPHSVSAAMLHGWHGHNGQSLGNDRLGFVCTGMTVDGLPGLEGYYFDHGRPIREEERIRFAYGTESMPRVDWANQPKLETASWPEERKQKTFRSYALEYLRTMLPTLQELLGPEDTKTELGRVARLVGLQFHEETAREMDLPTDVERGDLQSARDFGRWLTAVMQAGGEDVASEEKDGAVTVRLAGWRAVRELSLADPIAAFDAWNELWLGAAAAHDRFLGVQTSRSLGDKGWQIAWRIALR
;
A
#
# COMPACT_ATOMS: atom_id res chain seq x y z
N MET A 1 -24.14 -8.96 -6.25
CA MET A 1 -23.71 -8.19 -7.45
C MET A 1 -22.20 -8.29 -7.51
N ALA A 2 -21.62 -8.60 -8.67
CA ALA A 2 -20.16 -8.57 -8.81
C ALA A 2 -19.69 -7.13 -8.61
N ALA A 3 -18.62 -6.92 -7.83
CA ALA A 3 -18.04 -5.59 -7.69
C ALA A 3 -17.50 -5.14 -9.06
N ASP A 4 -17.81 -3.90 -9.44
CA ASP A 4 -17.29 -3.33 -10.67
C ASP A 4 -15.75 -3.27 -10.62
N THR A 5 -15.10 -3.50 -11.76
CA THR A 5 -13.66 -3.40 -11.96
C THR A 5 -13.14 -2.01 -11.52
N ALA A 6 -13.93 -0.96 -11.72
CA ALA A 6 -13.64 0.40 -11.24
C ALA A 6 -13.55 0.48 -9.70
N ALA A 7 -14.41 -0.24 -8.98
CA ALA A 7 -14.39 -0.24 -7.52
C ALA A 7 -13.13 -0.92 -6.95
N TYR A 8 -12.64 -1.99 -7.60
CA TYR A 8 -11.35 -2.58 -7.23
C TYR A 8 -10.19 -1.59 -7.43
N LYS A 9 -10.19 -0.87 -8.55
CA LYS A 9 -9.19 0.16 -8.82
C LYS A 9 -9.21 1.27 -7.77
N ALA A 10 -10.41 1.77 -7.41
CA ALA A 10 -10.57 2.80 -6.39
C ALA A 10 -9.99 2.40 -5.03
N VAL A 11 -10.23 1.16 -4.58
CA VAL A 11 -9.64 0.64 -3.33
C VAL A 11 -8.11 0.67 -3.41
N GLY A 12 -7.54 0.23 -4.54
CA GLY A 12 -6.10 0.28 -4.76
C GLY A 12 -5.53 1.70 -4.75
N THR A 13 -6.23 2.64 -5.40
CA THR A 13 -5.87 4.07 -5.41
C THR A 13 -5.87 4.66 -4.01
N LEU A 14 -6.95 4.45 -3.24
CA LEU A 14 -7.12 5.03 -1.89
C LEU A 14 -6.06 4.52 -0.92
N TYR A 15 -5.78 3.21 -0.87
CA TYR A 15 -4.80 2.68 0.08
C TYR A 15 -3.35 2.97 -0.30
N ASN A 16 -3.03 3.04 -1.60
CA ASN A 16 -1.71 3.51 -2.04
C ASN A 16 -1.52 4.99 -1.69
N ALA A 17 -2.53 5.83 -1.93
CA ALA A 17 -2.50 7.24 -1.55
C ALA A 17 -2.38 7.41 -0.02
N LEU A 18 -3.07 6.58 0.76
CA LEU A 18 -2.97 6.57 2.22
C LEU A 18 -1.55 6.25 2.69
N MET A 19 -0.88 5.28 2.08
CA MET A 19 0.52 4.96 2.40
C MET A 19 1.45 6.15 2.13
N THR A 20 1.33 6.79 0.95
CA THR A 20 2.11 7.99 0.62
C THR A 20 1.84 9.13 1.59
N ALA A 21 0.56 9.41 1.86
CA ALA A 21 0.13 10.52 2.72
C ALA A 21 0.57 10.32 4.17
N LEU A 22 0.55 9.07 4.67
CA LEU A 22 1.05 8.74 6.00
C LEU A 22 2.55 9.02 6.12
N VAL A 23 3.37 8.55 5.18
CA VAL A 23 4.82 8.79 5.24
C VAL A 23 5.12 10.29 5.22
N LEU A 24 4.47 11.05 4.33
CA LEU A 24 4.62 12.52 4.31
C LEU A 24 4.12 13.18 5.60
N GLY A 25 3.01 12.68 6.18
CA GLY A 25 2.47 13.14 7.44
C GLY A 25 3.47 12.96 8.59
N LEU A 26 4.13 11.80 8.66
CA LEU A 26 5.17 11.52 9.64
C LEU A 26 6.39 12.41 9.44
N VAL A 27 6.88 12.56 8.20
CA VAL A 27 8.01 13.46 7.88
C VAL A 27 7.74 14.88 8.39
N THR A 28 6.55 15.40 8.09
CA THR A 28 6.20 16.81 8.34
C THR A 28 5.83 17.11 9.80
N ARG A 29 5.35 16.12 10.56
CA ARG A 29 4.80 16.35 11.92
C ARG A 29 5.51 15.62 13.04
N ARG A 30 6.19 14.52 12.73
CA ARG A 30 6.95 13.70 13.69
C ARG A 30 8.44 13.69 13.40
N GLY A 31 8.85 14.16 12.22
CA GLY A 31 10.24 14.28 11.80
C GLY A 31 10.73 13.09 10.98
N GLU A 32 11.88 13.29 10.33
CA GLU A 32 12.48 12.32 9.41
C GLU A 32 12.77 10.98 10.08
N ASP A 33 13.29 10.96 11.32
CA ASP A 33 13.63 9.73 12.02
C ASP A 33 12.42 8.84 12.31
N THR A 34 11.30 9.42 12.74
CA THR A 34 10.07 8.66 12.96
C THR A 34 9.53 8.09 11.65
N ALA A 35 9.57 8.86 10.56
CA ALA A 35 9.15 8.39 9.25
C ALA A 35 10.06 7.27 8.73
N ARG A 36 11.38 7.41 8.88
CA ARG A 36 12.39 6.41 8.54
C ARG A 36 12.17 5.11 9.30
N GLU A 37 11.97 5.19 10.62
CA GLU A 37 11.70 4.03 11.46
C GLU A 37 10.38 3.33 11.08
N TYR A 38 9.32 4.11 10.83
CA TYR A 38 8.06 3.57 10.34
C TYR A 38 8.24 2.79 9.03
N VAL A 39 8.88 3.39 8.03
CA VAL A 39 9.11 2.75 6.73
C VAL A 39 9.94 1.48 6.92
N PHE A 40 11.02 1.51 7.71
CA PHE A 40 11.81 0.32 8.01
C PHE A 40 10.93 -0.80 8.60
N ARG A 41 10.19 -0.52 9.69
CA ARG A 41 9.35 -1.52 10.38
C ARG A 41 8.25 -2.06 9.47
N HIS A 42 7.61 -1.20 8.69
CA HIS A 42 6.55 -1.56 7.77
C HIS A 42 7.05 -2.58 6.74
N PHE A 43 8.12 -2.24 6.02
CA PHE A 43 8.69 -3.13 5.00
C PHE A 43 9.33 -4.36 5.62
N ARG A 44 9.89 -4.27 6.83
CA ARG A 44 10.43 -5.43 7.55
C ARG A 44 9.35 -6.44 7.92
N ARG A 45 8.19 -5.97 8.40
CA ARG A 45 7.03 -6.82 8.69
C ARG A 45 6.54 -7.54 7.44
N GLN A 46 6.33 -6.82 6.34
CA GLN A 46 5.92 -7.44 5.08
C GLN A 46 6.95 -8.42 4.54
N HIS A 47 8.25 -8.10 4.62
CA HIS A 47 9.30 -9.04 4.25
C HIS A 47 9.17 -10.36 5.04
N LEU A 48 9.05 -10.29 6.37
CA LEU A 48 8.95 -11.48 7.23
C LEU A 48 7.74 -12.34 6.88
N GLU A 49 6.61 -11.71 6.57
CA GLU A 49 5.37 -12.42 6.23
C GLU A 49 5.36 -12.99 4.81
N LYS A 50 5.99 -12.31 3.84
CA LYS A 50 5.73 -12.55 2.41
C LYS A 50 6.92 -13.09 1.64
N PHE A 51 8.16 -12.80 2.04
CA PHE A 51 9.33 -13.08 1.19
C PHE A 51 9.50 -14.58 0.91
N LEU A 52 9.69 -15.41 1.94
CA LEU A 52 9.89 -16.85 1.75
C LEU A 52 8.66 -17.56 1.16
N PRO A 53 7.42 -17.33 1.65
CA PRO A 53 6.24 -17.94 1.03
C PRO A 53 6.03 -17.51 -0.42
N GLY A 54 6.31 -16.24 -0.73
CA GLY A 54 6.17 -15.71 -2.08
C GLY A 54 7.24 -16.26 -3.03
N LEU A 55 8.47 -16.46 -2.55
CA LEU A 55 9.56 -17.08 -3.32
C LEU A 55 9.20 -18.53 -3.70
N GLN A 56 8.65 -19.31 -2.77
CA GLN A 56 8.14 -20.66 -3.05
C GLN A 56 6.98 -20.62 -4.07
N LYS A 57 6.01 -19.74 -3.87
CA LYS A 57 4.84 -19.60 -4.76
C LYS A 57 5.23 -19.21 -6.19
N LEU A 58 6.32 -18.48 -6.36
CA LEU A 58 6.86 -18.09 -7.66
C LEU A 58 7.77 -19.16 -8.27
N GLY A 59 7.99 -20.30 -7.59
CA GLY A 59 8.86 -21.37 -8.09
C GLY A 59 10.34 -21.01 -8.11
N LEU A 60 10.77 -20.09 -7.25
CA LEU A 60 12.14 -19.56 -7.22
C LEU A 60 13.05 -20.25 -6.18
N ALA A 61 12.56 -21.31 -5.51
CA ALA A 61 13.24 -21.93 -4.38
C ALA A 61 14.56 -22.63 -4.76
N ASP A 62 14.65 -23.13 -5.99
CA ASP A 62 15.85 -23.83 -6.50
C ASP A 62 16.81 -22.90 -7.26
N GLU A 63 16.47 -21.60 -7.37
CA GLU A 63 17.30 -20.61 -8.04
C GLU A 63 18.44 -20.13 -7.11
N LYS A 64 19.55 -19.64 -7.69
CA LYS A 64 20.64 -19.05 -6.92
C LYS A 64 20.17 -17.78 -6.20
N ASP A 65 20.65 -17.55 -4.98
CA ASP A 65 20.09 -16.52 -4.08
C ASP A 65 20.03 -15.12 -4.69
N ALA A 66 21.09 -14.67 -5.38
CA ALA A 66 21.10 -13.35 -6.02
C ALA A 66 20.04 -13.23 -7.14
N PRO A 67 20.02 -14.11 -8.17
CA PRO A 67 18.93 -14.19 -9.13
C PRO A 67 17.55 -14.39 -8.50
N ALA A 68 17.39 -15.25 -7.50
CA ALA A 68 16.12 -15.53 -6.83
C ALA A 68 15.55 -14.27 -6.16
N CYS A 69 16.39 -13.50 -5.47
CA CYS A 69 16.00 -12.24 -4.86
C CYS A 69 15.56 -11.19 -5.89
N ALA A 70 16.34 -11.02 -6.96
CA ALA A 70 16.01 -10.07 -8.02
C ALA A 70 14.73 -10.48 -8.78
N LEU A 71 14.55 -11.78 -9.09
CA LEU A 71 13.34 -12.31 -9.73
C LEU A 71 12.11 -12.18 -8.84
N TYR A 72 12.23 -12.48 -7.54
CA TYR A 72 11.15 -12.30 -6.58
C TYR A 72 10.62 -10.87 -6.64
N HIS A 73 11.50 -9.89 -6.57
CA HIS A 73 11.14 -8.48 -6.58
C HIS A 73 10.61 -8.01 -7.92
N TYR A 74 11.21 -8.47 -9.02
CA TYR A 74 10.71 -8.21 -10.37
C TYR A 74 9.27 -8.72 -10.54
N HIS A 75 8.99 -9.97 -10.13
CA HIS A 75 7.69 -10.61 -10.32
C HIS A 75 6.61 -10.13 -9.34
N SER A 76 6.93 -10.09 -8.04
CA SER A 76 5.95 -9.70 -7.01
C SER A 76 5.44 -8.27 -7.20
N ASN A 77 6.31 -7.34 -7.59
CA ASN A 77 5.92 -5.96 -7.87
C ASN A 77 5.19 -5.82 -9.22
N ALA A 78 5.57 -6.59 -10.25
CA ALA A 78 4.83 -6.62 -11.51
C ALA A 78 3.37 -7.09 -11.34
N LEU A 79 3.14 -8.05 -10.44
CA LEU A 79 1.78 -8.48 -10.06
C LEU A 79 0.95 -7.35 -9.41
N GLY A 80 1.61 -6.45 -8.68
CA GLY A 80 1.02 -5.23 -8.12
C GLY A 80 0.85 -4.08 -9.11
N GLY A 81 1.10 -4.30 -10.41
CA GLY A 81 1.02 -3.26 -11.45
C GLY A 81 2.22 -2.32 -11.50
N VAL A 82 3.31 -2.64 -10.79
CA VAL A 82 4.53 -1.84 -10.78
C VAL A 82 5.39 -2.23 -11.98
N LYS A 83 5.84 -1.24 -12.76
CA LYS A 83 6.82 -1.48 -13.81
C LYS A 83 8.14 -1.91 -13.17
N THR A 84 8.69 -3.04 -13.60
CA THR A 84 9.96 -3.58 -13.12
C THR A 84 10.84 -4.04 -14.27
N GLY A 85 12.16 -4.04 -14.06
CA GLY A 85 13.15 -4.62 -14.98
C GLY A 85 14.10 -5.55 -14.23
N TYR A 86 14.55 -6.58 -14.91
CA TYR A 86 15.43 -7.63 -14.40
C TYR A 86 16.61 -7.88 -15.34
N LEU A 87 17.76 -8.20 -14.75
CA LEU A 87 18.93 -8.70 -15.48
C LEU A 87 19.73 -9.67 -14.59
N ARG A 88 19.88 -10.92 -15.04
CA ARG A 88 20.88 -11.84 -14.49
C ARG A 88 22.23 -11.52 -15.11
N GLU A 89 23.20 -11.13 -14.29
CA GLU A 89 24.59 -10.95 -14.75
C GLU A 89 25.39 -12.24 -14.53
N SER A 90 25.18 -12.90 -13.40
CA SER A 90 25.72 -14.22 -13.07
C SER A 90 24.90 -14.90 -11.98
N ASP A 91 25.29 -16.11 -11.56
CA ASP A 91 24.71 -16.81 -10.41
C ASP A 91 24.89 -16.05 -9.09
N ASN A 92 25.91 -15.21 -9.01
CA ASN A 92 26.23 -14.45 -7.81
C ASN A 92 25.81 -12.98 -7.91
N LYS A 93 25.27 -12.53 -9.06
CA LYS A 93 24.90 -11.14 -9.28
C LYS A 93 23.67 -10.99 -10.19
N ALA A 94 22.63 -10.35 -9.67
CA ALA A 94 21.43 -10.06 -10.44
C ALA A 94 20.81 -8.71 -10.08
N TRP A 95 20.34 -8.01 -11.09
CA TRP A 95 19.82 -6.66 -11.01
C TRP A 95 18.30 -6.64 -10.98
N VAL A 96 17.75 -5.67 -10.26
CA VAL A 96 16.34 -5.29 -10.32
C VAL A 96 16.22 -3.77 -10.41
N ARG A 97 15.24 -3.30 -11.19
CA ARG A 97 14.96 -1.88 -11.40
C ARG A 97 13.48 -1.59 -11.33
N TYR A 98 13.15 -0.45 -10.73
CA TYR A 98 11.82 0.13 -10.61
C TYR A 98 11.85 1.54 -11.26
N PRO A 99 11.59 1.65 -12.57
CA PRO A 99 11.56 2.94 -13.24
C PRO A 99 10.37 3.80 -12.76
N PRO A 100 10.44 5.14 -12.91
CA PRO A 100 9.28 6.00 -12.73
C PRO A 100 8.10 5.62 -13.65
N PRO A 101 6.86 5.92 -13.25
CA PRO A 101 6.46 6.50 -11.97
C PRO A 101 6.51 5.49 -10.81
N ARG A 102 6.94 5.94 -9.62
CA ARG A 102 6.92 5.13 -8.38
C ARG A 102 5.59 5.37 -7.68
N TRP A 103 4.75 4.34 -7.57
CA TRP A 103 3.42 4.47 -6.94
C TRP A 103 3.51 4.90 -5.47
N ILE A 104 4.53 4.44 -4.73
CA ILE A 104 4.66 4.75 -3.30
C ILE A 104 4.96 6.23 -3.05
N TRP A 105 5.60 6.89 -4.03
CA TRP A 105 5.89 8.33 -4.03
C TRP A 105 5.16 9.00 -5.22
N LYS A 106 3.86 8.75 -5.37
CA LYS A 106 3.09 9.16 -6.56
C LYS A 106 3.02 10.69 -6.71
N GLY A 107 3.26 11.16 -7.93
CA GLY A 107 3.08 12.58 -8.29
C GLY A 107 4.08 13.50 -7.61
N THR A 108 3.64 14.70 -7.23
CA THR A 108 4.49 15.72 -6.61
C THR A 108 4.96 15.36 -5.21
N ALA A 109 4.34 14.36 -4.56
CA ALA A 109 4.75 13.84 -3.26
C ALA A 109 6.23 13.43 -3.23
N ILE A 110 6.77 12.94 -4.35
CA ILE A 110 8.16 12.48 -4.44
C ILE A 110 9.18 13.56 -4.07
N ALA A 111 8.87 14.83 -4.32
CA ALA A 111 9.77 15.95 -4.04
C ALA A 111 9.96 16.23 -2.54
N ALA A 112 9.06 15.69 -1.69
CA ALA A 112 9.08 15.90 -0.24
C ALA A 112 9.59 14.68 0.54
N VAL A 113 9.96 13.58 -0.12
CA VAL A 113 10.44 12.37 0.55
C VAL A 113 11.95 12.45 0.75
N PRO A 114 12.45 12.47 2.00
CA PRO A 114 13.89 12.44 2.27
C PRO A 114 14.53 11.14 1.77
N HIS A 115 15.81 11.22 1.38
CA HIS A 115 16.61 10.06 0.99
C HIS A 115 16.54 8.94 2.04
N SER A 116 16.76 9.27 3.32
CA SER A 116 16.83 8.29 4.42
C SER A 116 15.51 7.52 4.59
N VAL A 117 14.37 8.16 4.35
CA VAL A 117 13.03 7.57 4.42
C VAL A 117 12.82 6.61 3.26
N SER A 118 13.21 6.99 2.04
CA SER A 118 13.15 6.06 0.89
C SER A 118 14.13 4.90 1.05
N ALA A 119 15.34 5.15 1.57
CA ALA A 119 16.35 4.14 1.83
C ALA A 119 15.92 3.13 2.90
N ALA A 120 15.11 3.54 3.88
CA ALA A 120 14.61 2.65 4.94
C ALA A 120 13.84 1.42 4.39
N MET A 121 13.15 1.56 3.24
CA MET A 121 12.53 0.42 2.55
C MET A 121 13.57 -0.64 2.17
N LEU A 122 14.73 -0.21 1.65
CA LEU A 122 15.80 -1.12 1.25
C LEU A 122 16.36 -1.85 2.46
N HIS A 123 16.61 -1.13 3.56
CA HIS A 123 17.07 -1.73 4.81
C HIS A 123 16.03 -2.70 5.40
N GLY A 124 14.75 -2.34 5.43
CA GLY A 124 13.69 -3.19 5.97
C GLY A 124 13.41 -4.43 5.12
N TRP A 125 13.59 -4.34 3.81
CA TRP A 125 13.28 -5.43 2.87
C TRP A 125 14.53 -6.02 2.21
N HIS A 126 15.09 -5.33 1.22
CA HIS A 126 16.17 -5.84 0.37
C HIS A 126 17.37 -6.35 1.18
N GLY A 127 17.76 -5.63 2.25
CA GLY A 127 18.92 -5.96 3.07
C GLY A 127 18.76 -7.24 3.90
N HIS A 128 17.53 -7.74 4.06
CA HIS A 128 17.27 -8.94 4.85
C HIS A 128 17.08 -10.22 4.03
N ASN A 129 17.01 -10.11 2.70
CA ASN A 129 16.76 -11.25 1.85
C ASN A 129 17.82 -12.36 2.03
N GLY A 130 19.11 -12.00 2.04
CA GLY A 130 20.21 -12.96 2.25
C GLY A 130 20.07 -13.71 3.57
N GLN A 131 19.81 -12.98 4.66
CA GLN A 131 19.59 -13.57 5.98
C GLN A 131 18.42 -14.57 5.97
N SER A 132 17.31 -14.24 5.31
CA SER A 132 16.15 -15.13 5.21
C SER A 132 16.41 -16.39 4.39
N LEU A 133 17.34 -16.34 3.44
CA LEU A 133 17.78 -17.50 2.66
C LEU A 133 18.89 -18.30 3.36
N GLY A 134 19.38 -17.85 4.53
CA GLY A 134 20.52 -18.45 5.19
C GLY A 134 21.87 -18.14 4.53
N ASN A 135 21.93 -17.14 3.65
CA ASN A 135 23.14 -16.67 2.99
C ASN A 135 23.59 -15.33 3.59
N ASP A 136 24.55 -15.40 4.53
CA ASP A 136 25.12 -14.24 5.22
C ASP A 136 26.14 -13.44 4.39
N ARG A 137 26.35 -13.83 3.12
CA ARG A 137 27.27 -13.19 2.17
C ARG A 137 26.54 -12.33 1.15
N LEU A 138 25.22 -12.43 1.08
CA LEU A 138 24.38 -11.77 0.10
C LEU A 138 23.94 -10.38 0.59
N GLY A 139 24.31 -9.34 -0.15
CA GLY A 139 23.88 -7.96 0.07
C GLY A 139 23.12 -7.38 -1.14
N PHE A 140 22.58 -6.17 -0.98
CA PHE A 140 21.99 -5.39 -2.05
C PHE A 140 22.72 -4.06 -2.23
N VAL A 141 23.13 -3.77 -3.46
CA VAL A 141 23.79 -2.52 -3.83
C VAL A 141 22.81 -1.65 -4.60
N CYS A 142 22.43 -0.52 -4.02
CA CYS A 142 21.59 0.49 -4.65
C CYS A 142 22.43 1.46 -5.48
N THR A 143 22.12 1.55 -6.76
CA THR A 143 22.82 2.37 -7.77
C THR A 143 22.04 3.61 -8.19
N GLY A 144 20.74 3.67 -7.89
CA GLY A 144 19.99 4.91 -7.99
C GLY A 144 18.67 4.90 -7.24
N MET A 145 18.18 6.10 -6.92
CA MET A 145 16.84 6.33 -6.35
C MET A 145 16.17 7.55 -6.97
N THR A 146 14.88 7.40 -7.24
CA THR A 146 14.05 8.45 -7.83
C THR A 146 13.92 9.70 -6.96
N VAL A 147 13.94 9.56 -5.62
CA VAL A 147 13.87 10.70 -4.69
C VAL A 147 15.14 11.56 -4.74
N ASP A 148 16.25 10.99 -5.20
CA ASP A 148 17.54 11.68 -5.38
C ASP A 148 17.71 12.22 -6.81
N GLY A 149 16.65 12.18 -7.64
CA GLY A 149 16.68 12.65 -9.03
C GLY A 149 17.23 11.65 -10.05
N LEU A 150 17.46 10.40 -9.65
CA LEU A 150 17.97 9.35 -10.55
C LEU A 150 16.81 8.63 -11.31
N PRO A 151 17.06 8.00 -12.47
CA PRO A 151 16.01 7.53 -13.40
C PRO A 151 15.29 6.24 -12.96
N GLY A 152 15.30 5.92 -11.67
CA GLY A 152 14.70 4.72 -11.09
C GLY A 152 15.22 4.43 -9.69
N LEU A 153 14.53 3.54 -8.97
CA LEU A 153 15.19 2.75 -7.95
C LEU A 153 15.88 1.59 -8.67
N GLU A 154 17.20 1.51 -8.57
CA GLU A 154 18.02 0.57 -9.33
C GLU A 154 19.05 -0.06 -8.41
N GLY A 155 19.25 -1.37 -8.50
CA GLY A 155 20.30 -2.03 -7.76
C GLY A 155 20.43 -3.50 -8.08
N TYR A 156 21.38 -4.15 -7.41
CA TYR A 156 21.65 -5.57 -7.62
C TYR A 156 21.92 -6.30 -6.31
N TYR A 157 21.53 -7.56 -6.30
CA TYR A 157 21.95 -8.52 -5.30
C TYR A 157 23.32 -9.05 -5.66
N PHE A 158 24.21 -9.17 -4.67
CA PHE A 158 25.56 -9.67 -4.86
C PHE A 158 26.00 -10.55 -3.71
N ASP A 159 26.48 -11.75 -4.04
CA ASP A 159 27.15 -12.62 -3.11
C ASP A 159 28.64 -12.24 -3.05
N HIS A 160 29.06 -11.72 -1.90
CA HIS A 160 30.41 -11.21 -1.69
C HIS A 160 31.47 -12.30 -1.54
N GLY A 161 31.09 -13.58 -1.50
CA GLY A 161 32.01 -14.71 -1.26
C GLY A 161 32.57 -14.77 0.17
N ARG A 162 32.20 -13.82 1.03
CA ARG A 162 32.48 -13.78 2.46
C ARG A 162 31.24 -13.32 3.23
N PRO A 163 31.09 -13.70 4.50
CA PRO A 163 30.08 -13.09 5.37
C PRO A 163 30.20 -11.56 5.37
N ILE A 164 29.05 -10.90 5.32
CA ILE A 164 28.93 -9.44 5.37
C ILE A 164 28.27 -9.00 6.68
N ARG A 165 28.70 -7.85 7.20
CA ARG A 165 28.10 -7.25 8.40
C ARG A 165 26.73 -6.63 8.09
N GLU A 166 25.98 -6.28 9.12
CA GLU A 166 24.63 -5.70 8.95
C GLU A 166 24.66 -4.41 8.14
N GLU A 167 25.62 -3.53 8.40
CA GLU A 167 25.86 -2.29 7.68
C GLU A 167 26.29 -2.50 6.22
N GLU A 168 26.74 -3.69 5.85
CA GLU A 168 27.14 -4.06 4.50
C GLU A 168 25.99 -4.66 3.68
N ARG A 169 24.85 -4.99 4.33
CA ARG A 169 23.68 -5.58 3.66
C ARG A 169 23.05 -4.65 2.63
N ILE A 170 23.14 -3.34 2.86
CA ILE A 170 22.74 -2.30 1.91
C ILE A 170 23.94 -1.37 1.69
N ARG A 171 24.34 -1.20 0.43
CA ARG A 171 25.36 -0.24 0.02
C ARG A 171 24.80 0.71 -1.05
N PHE A 172 25.19 1.97 -1.00
CA PHE A 172 24.88 2.96 -2.04
C PHE A 172 26.10 3.16 -2.95
N ALA A 173 25.91 3.08 -4.26
CA ALA A 173 26.95 3.16 -5.28
C ALA A 173 26.55 4.09 -6.44
N TYR A 174 26.01 5.26 -6.09
CA TYR A 174 25.50 6.22 -7.06
C TYR A 174 26.62 6.76 -7.95
N GLY A 175 26.39 6.80 -9.26
CA GLY A 175 27.31 7.39 -10.25
C GLY A 175 28.60 6.60 -10.49
N THR A 176 28.92 5.60 -9.66
CA THR A 176 30.08 4.71 -9.83
C THR A 176 29.69 3.40 -10.51
N GLU A 177 28.47 2.94 -10.28
CA GLU A 177 27.92 1.70 -10.82
C GLU A 177 26.54 1.96 -11.41
N SER A 178 26.19 1.25 -12.48
CA SER A 178 24.88 1.41 -13.14
C SER A 178 24.40 0.09 -13.69
N MET A 179 23.07 -0.07 -13.71
CA MET A 179 22.45 -1.26 -14.30
C MET A 179 22.76 -1.30 -15.80
N PRO A 180 23.27 -2.42 -16.33
CA PRO A 180 23.44 -2.59 -17.77
C PRO A 180 22.10 -2.44 -18.52
N ARG A 181 22.16 -2.08 -19.80
CA ARG A 181 20.96 -1.95 -20.63
C ARG A 181 20.21 -3.28 -20.69
N VAL A 182 18.93 -3.25 -20.30
CA VAL A 182 18.03 -4.39 -20.41
C VAL A 182 17.36 -4.43 -21.78
N ASP A 183 17.15 -5.64 -22.28
CA ASP A 183 16.21 -5.90 -23.36
C ASP A 183 14.82 -6.12 -22.76
N TRP A 184 13.91 -5.18 -23.05
CA TRP A 184 12.54 -5.21 -22.56
C TRP A 184 11.70 -6.31 -23.22
N ALA A 185 12.04 -6.73 -24.44
CA ALA A 185 11.31 -7.78 -25.15
C ALA A 185 11.58 -9.18 -24.55
N ASN A 186 12.74 -9.34 -23.93
CA ASN A 186 13.24 -10.60 -23.38
C ASN A 186 13.19 -10.67 -21.85
N GLN A 187 12.41 -9.79 -21.21
CA GLN A 187 12.19 -9.87 -19.77
C GLN A 187 11.44 -11.16 -19.39
N PRO A 188 11.74 -11.78 -18.23
CA PRO A 188 11.01 -12.95 -17.76
C PRO A 188 9.51 -12.67 -17.73
N LYS A 189 8.71 -13.49 -18.41
CA LYS A 189 7.27 -13.27 -18.51
C LYS A 189 6.58 -13.95 -17.33
N LEU A 190 5.76 -13.19 -16.62
CA LEU A 190 4.74 -13.79 -15.76
C LEU A 190 3.59 -14.26 -16.63
N GLU A 191 2.97 -15.38 -16.25
CA GLU A 191 1.69 -15.85 -16.79
C GLU A 191 0.51 -14.94 -16.38
N THR A 192 0.71 -13.63 -16.31
CA THR A 192 -0.30 -12.63 -15.94
C THR A 192 -0.72 -11.76 -17.12
N ALA A 193 0.05 -11.76 -18.21
CA ALA A 193 -0.29 -11.04 -19.44
C ALA A 193 -1.63 -11.50 -20.02
N SER A 194 -2.02 -12.76 -19.81
CA SER A 194 -3.28 -13.37 -20.24
C SER A 194 -4.43 -13.22 -19.26
N TRP A 195 -4.24 -12.57 -18.10
CA TRP A 195 -5.31 -12.46 -17.10
C TRP A 195 -6.42 -11.53 -17.57
N PRO A 196 -7.70 -11.88 -17.32
CA PRO A 196 -8.82 -10.96 -17.47
C PRO A 196 -8.62 -9.70 -16.62
N GLU A 197 -9.14 -8.56 -17.10
CA GLU A 197 -8.96 -7.26 -16.43
C GLU A 197 -9.48 -7.26 -14.99
N GLU A 198 -10.64 -7.89 -14.76
CA GLU A 198 -11.20 -8.06 -13.42
C GLU A 198 -10.21 -8.74 -12.46
N ARG A 199 -9.52 -9.80 -12.93
CA ARG A 199 -8.51 -10.51 -12.13
C ARG A 199 -7.32 -9.60 -11.82
N LYS A 200 -6.88 -8.79 -12.78
CA LYS A 200 -5.79 -7.82 -12.57
C LYS A 200 -6.17 -6.78 -11.52
N GLN A 201 -7.35 -6.16 -11.62
CA GLN A 201 -7.79 -5.17 -10.64
C GLN A 201 -8.03 -5.77 -9.26
N LYS A 202 -8.56 -6.99 -9.19
CA LYS A 202 -8.70 -7.72 -7.92
C LYS A 202 -7.33 -7.99 -7.28
N THR A 203 -6.31 -8.34 -8.06
CA THR A 203 -4.94 -8.50 -7.57
C THR A 203 -4.33 -7.16 -7.12
N PHE A 204 -4.48 -6.09 -7.91
CA PHE A 204 -4.04 -4.74 -7.54
C PHE A 204 -4.66 -4.27 -6.23
N ARG A 205 -5.98 -4.42 -6.09
CA ARG A 205 -6.72 -4.17 -4.85
C ARG A 205 -6.17 -4.96 -3.67
N SER A 206 -5.88 -6.26 -3.86
CA SER A 206 -5.33 -7.10 -2.79
C SER A 206 -3.95 -6.63 -2.36
N TYR A 207 -3.09 -6.31 -3.32
CA TYR A 207 -1.76 -5.78 -3.07
C TYR A 207 -1.82 -4.48 -2.25
N ALA A 208 -2.70 -3.54 -2.61
CA ALA A 208 -2.88 -2.30 -1.86
C ALA A 208 -3.45 -2.50 -0.44
N LEU A 209 -4.39 -3.44 -0.26
CA LEU A 209 -4.96 -3.77 1.05
C LEU A 209 -3.90 -4.30 2.03
N GLU A 210 -2.88 -5.02 1.55
CA GLU A 210 -1.80 -5.49 2.42
C GLU A 210 -1.03 -4.33 3.07
N TYR A 211 -0.94 -3.17 2.40
CA TYR A 211 -0.35 -1.97 3.01
C TYR A 211 -1.17 -1.47 4.20
N LEU A 212 -2.50 -1.46 4.11
CA LEU A 212 -3.35 -1.13 5.27
C LEU A 212 -3.12 -2.13 6.41
N ARG A 213 -3.07 -3.43 6.09
CA ARG A 213 -2.90 -4.51 7.07
C ARG A 213 -1.59 -4.41 7.84
N THR A 214 -0.51 -4.00 7.18
CA THR A 214 0.77 -3.73 7.83
C THR A 214 0.77 -2.39 8.55
N MET A 215 0.18 -1.35 7.95
CA MET A 215 0.19 0.03 8.45
C MET A 215 -0.35 0.16 9.87
N LEU A 216 -1.53 -0.40 10.13
CA LEU A 216 -2.23 -0.23 11.40
C LEU A 216 -1.43 -0.76 12.61
N PRO A 217 -1.02 -2.05 12.66
CA PRO A 217 -0.28 -2.55 13.80
C PRO A 217 1.12 -1.92 13.88
N THR A 218 1.78 -1.62 12.76
CA THR A 218 3.12 -1.00 12.78
C THR A 218 3.08 0.42 13.36
N LEU A 219 2.04 1.21 13.06
CA LEU A 219 1.87 2.53 13.68
C LEU A 219 1.59 2.42 15.17
N GLN A 220 0.70 1.53 15.60
CA GLN A 220 0.38 1.40 17.03
C GLN A 220 1.58 0.94 17.85
N GLU A 221 2.42 0.06 17.32
CA GLU A 221 3.67 -0.34 17.98
C GLU A 221 4.71 0.76 18.02
N LEU A 222 4.74 1.65 17.03
CA LEU A 222 5.73 2.73 16.94
C LEU A 222 5.33 3.96 17.76
N LEU A 223 4.07 4.37 17.67
CA LEU A 223 3.57 5.63 18.21
C LEU A 223 2.61 5.45 19.40
N GLY A 224 2.06 4.25 19.58
CA GLY A 224 0.93 4.01 20.48
C GLY A 224 -0.43 4.29 19.81
N PRO A 225 -1.53 3.79 20.40
CA PRO A 225 -2.89 3.95 19.87
C PRO A 225 -3.35 5.38 19.60
N GLU A 226 -3.18 6.29 20.56
CA GLU A 226 -3.71 7.66 20.48
C GLU A 226 -3.00 8.49 19.40
N ASP A 227 -1.67 8.39 19.34
CA ASP A 227 -0.90 9.06 18.29
C ASP A 227 -1.13 8.43 16.91
N THR A 228 -1.35 7.11 16.85
CA THR A 228 -1.80 6.45 15.61
C THR A 228 -3.12 7.02 15.15
N LYS A 229 -4.12 7.09 16.03
CA LYS A 229 -5.43 7.68 15.73
C LYS A 229 -5.31 9.11 15.22
N THR A 230 -4.46 9.91 15.86
CA THR A 230 -4.23 11.31 15.50
C THR A 230 -3.57 11.45 14.13
N GLU A 231 -2.42 10.79 13.92
CA GLU A 231 -1.63 11.00 12.69
C GLU A 231 -2.24 10.28 11.48
N LEU A 232 -2.66 9.01 11.63
CA LEU A 232 -3.30 8.28 10.56
C LEU A 232 -4.69 8.85 10.25
N GLY A 233 -5.49 9.17 11.27
CA GLY A 233 -6.82 9.76 11.08
C GLY A 233 -6.78 11.07 10.29
N ARG A 234 -5.81 11.94 10.59
CA ARG A 234 -5.63 13.19 9.85
C ARG A 234 -5.33 12.95 8.37
N VAL A 235 -4.34 12.11 8.04
CA VAL A 235 -3.98 11.86 6.64
C VAL A 235 -5.05 11.06 5.91
N ALA A 236 -5.75 10.15 6.58
CA ALA A 236 -6.88 9.42 6.04
C ALA A 236 -7.99 10.38 5.62
N ARG A 237 -8.39 11.34 6.48
CA ARG A 237 -9.36 12.38 6.13
C ARG A 237 -8.92 13.19 4.90
N LEU A 238 -7.66 13.59 4.84
CA LEU A 238 -7.15 14.34 3.69
C LEU A 238 -7.17 13.53 2.39
N VAL A 239 -6.83 12.24 2.45
CA VAL A 239 -6.92 11.35 1.28
C VAL A 239 -8.38 11.18 0.86
N GLY A 240 -9.31 11.01 1.80
CA GLY A 240 -10.74 10.96 1.50
C GLY A 240 -11.21 12.21 0.77
N LEU A 241 -10.82 13.38 1.27
CA LEU A 241 -11.14 14.67 0.65
C LEU A 241 -10.58 14.80 -0.78
N GLN A 242 -9.36 14.33 -1.03
CA GLN A 242 -8.68 14.51 -2.30
C GLN A 242 -9.08 13.48 -3.37
N PHE A 243 -9.40 12.24 -2.99
CA PHE A 243 -9.56 11.13 -3.93
C PHE A 243 -11.01 10.68 -4.13
N HIS A 244 -11.98 11.23 -3.38
CA HIS A 244 -13.38 10.87 -3.57
C HIS A 244 -13.86 11.15 -5.00
N GLU A 245 -13.67 12.37 -5.51
CA GLU A 245 -14.15 12.76 -6.84
C GLU A 245 -13.54 11.89 -7.95
N GLU A 246 -12.23 11.64 -7.92
CA GLU A 246 -11.53 10.75 -8.87
C GLU A 246 -12.16 9.36 -8.86
N THR A 247 -12.34 8.76 -7.69
CA THR A 247 -12.84 7.39 -7.56
C THR A 247 -14.34 7.27 -7.87
N ALA A 248 -15.15 8.29 -7.55
CA ALA A 248 -16.56 8.32 -7.90
C ALA A 248 -16.76 8.43 -9.42
N ARG A 249 -15.98 9.29 -10.08
CA ARG A 249 -15.98 9.42 -11.55
C ARG A 249 -15.61 8.12 -12.25
N GLU A 250 -14.60 7.41 -11.74
CA GLU A 250 -14.21 6.11 -12.31
C GLU A 250 -15.32 5.05 -12.21
N MET A 251 -16.20 5.16 -11.21
CA MET A 251 -17.37 4.28 -11.03
C MET A 251 -18.64 4.80 -11.72
N ASP A 252 -18.53 5.83 -12.58
CA ASP A 252 -19.67 6.47 -13.23
C ASP A 252 -20.74 6.98 -12.24
N LEU A 253 -20.28 7.44 -11.07
CA LEU A 253 -21.13 8.07 -10.06
C LEU A 253 -21.09 9.59 -10.19
N PRO A 254 -22.16 10.31 -9.85
CA PRO A 254 -22.21 11.76 -9.93
C PRO A 254 -21.07 12.41 -9.14
N THR A 255 -20.30 13.28 -9.80
CA THR A 255 -19.37 14.23 -9.17
C THR A 255 -20.00 15.62 -9.11
N ASP A 256 -19.41 16.55 -8.36
CA ASP A 256 -19.84 17.95 -8.26
C ASP A 256 -21.26 18.12 -7.68
N VAL A 257 -21.54 17.38 -6.60
CA VAL A 257 -22.84 17.34 -5.93
C VAL A 257 -22.79 18.13 -4.62
N GLU A 258 -23.29 19.37 -4.61
CA GLU A 258 -23.62 20.08 -3.36
C GLU A 258 -25.13 20.28 -3.25
N ARG A 259 -25.90 19.19 -3.29
CA ARG A 259 -27.37 19.26 -3.23
C ARG A 259 -27.88 19.38 -1.79
N GLY A 260 -27.15 18.81 -0.82
CA GLY A 260 -27.59 18.74 0.57
C GLY A 260 -28.94 18.05 0.72
N ASP A 261 -29.21 17.00 -0.07
CA ASP A 261 -30.49 16.30 -0.09
C ASP A 261 -30.33 14.77 0.03
N LEU A 262 -31.47 14.06 0.07
CA LEU A 262 -31.49 12.60 0.14
C LEU A 262 -30.86 11.94 -1.09
N GLN A 263 -30.91 12.58 -2.27
CA GLN A 263 -30.26 12.04 -3.45
C GLN A 263 -28.73 12.07 -3.30
N SER A 264 -28.18 13.13 -2.72
CA SER A 264 -26.77 13.21 -2.37
C SER A 264 -26.36 12.09 -1.38
N ALA A 265 -27.18 11.83 -0.36
CA ALA A 265 -26.95 10.72 0.56
C ALA A 265 -26.99 9.34 -0.13
N ARG A 266 -27.88 9.15 -1.11
CA ARG A 266 -27.93 7.93 -1.96
C ARG A 266 -26.68 7.79 -2.81
N ASP A 267 -26.21 8.85 -3.42
CA ASP A 267 -25.04 8.82 -4.29
C ASP A 267 -23.78 8.45 -3.49
N PHE A 268 -23.56 9.08 -2.34
CA PHE A 268 -22.46 8.73 -1.45
C PHE A 268 -22.60 7.30 -0.89
N GLY A 269 -23.81 6.92 -0.48
CA GLY A 269 -24.08 5.56 0.03
C GLY A 269 -23.79 4.47 -1.01
N ARG A 270 -24.07 4.74 -2.30
CA ARG A 270 -23.71 3.83 -3.42
C ARG A 270 -22.20 3.72 -3.58
N TRP A 271 -21.48 4.84 -3.58
CA TRP A 271 -20.01 4.86 -3.66
C TRP A 271 -19.38 4.08 -2.50
N LEU A 272 -19.78 4.39 -1.26
CA LEU A 272 -19.24 3.76 -0.05
C LEU A 272 -19.50 2.24 -0.07
N THR A 273 -20.72 1.83 -0.46
CA THR A 273 -21.06 0.41 -0.59
C THR A 273 -20.17 -0.30 -1.61
N ALA A 274 -19.98 0.29 -2.79
CA ALA A 274 -19.16 -0.28 -3.86
C ALA A 274 -17.68 -0.44 -3.43
N VAL A 275 -17.09 0.60 -2.82
CA VAL A 275 -15.70 0.57 -2.33
C VAL A 275 -15.52 -0.50 -1.25
N MET A 276 -16.43 -0.58 -0.28
CA MET A 276 -16.35 -1.55 0.81
C MET A 276 -16.48 -2.99 0.29
N GLN A 277 -17.44 -3.25 -0.60
CA GLN A 277 -17.61 -4.57 -1.24
C GLN A 277 -16.37 -4.95 -2.08
N ALA A 278 -15.80 -4.01 -2.82
CA ALA A 278 -14.56 -4.23 -3.57
C ALA A 278 -13.35 -4.51 -2.66
N GLY A 279 -13.34 -3.93 -1.45
CA GLY A 279 -12.41 -4.23 -0.37
C GLY A 279 -12.53 -5.66 0.18
N GLY A 280 -13.61 -6.38 -0.14
CA GLY A 280 -13.91 -7.72 0.35
C GLY A 280 -14.77 -7.75 1.61
N GLU A 281 -15.29 -6.59 2.02
CA GLU A 281 -16.23 -6.48 3.13
C GLU A 281 -17.60 -7.04 2.77
N ASP A 282 -18.34 -7.44 3.81
CA ASP A 282 -19.74 -7.81 3.69
C ASP A 282 -20.61 -6.62 4.08
N VAL A 283 -21.34 -6.10 3.10
CA VAL A 283 -21.94 -4.75 3.16
C VAL A 283 -23.41 -4.83 2.82
N ALA A 284 -24.23 -4.26 3.70
CA ALA A 284 -25.65 -4.02 3.46
C ALA A 284 -25.92 -2.53 3.49
N SER A 285 -26.74 -2.03 2.56
CA SER A 285 -27.20 -0.65 2.53
C SER A 285 -28.73 -0.62 2.60
N GLU A 286 -29.28 0.23 3.47
CA GLU A 286 -30.71 0.46 3.58
C GLU A 286 -31.02 1.96 3.53
N GLU A 287 -32.16 2.32 2.96
CA GLU A 287 -32.71 3.67 3.04
C GLU A 287 -33.93 3.65 3.96
N LYS A 288 -33.89 4.47 5.02
CA LYS A 288 -34.96 4.57 5.99
C LYS A 288 -34.93 5.93 6.69
N ASP A 289 -36.11 6.48 6.98
CA ASP A 289 -36.26 7.71 7.77
C ASP A 289 -35.42 8.88 7.22
N GLY A 290 -35.48 9.09 5.90
CA GLY A 290 -34.79 10.18 5.21
C GLY A 290 -33.26 10.05 5.21
N ALA A 291 -32.72 8.84 5.35
CA ALA A 291 -31.28 8.61 5.38
C ALA A 291 -30.89 7.27 4.77
N VAL A 292 -29.63 7.19 4.36
CA VAL A 292 -29.00 5.96 3.89
C VAL A 292 -28.09 5.43 4.99
N THR A 293 -28.25 4.17 5.37
CA THR A 293 -27.38 3.49 6.32
C THR A 293 -26.60 2.40 5.61
N VAL A 294 -25.27 2.52 5.61
CA VAL A 294 -24.35 1.48 5.12
C VAL A 294 -23.79 0.73 6.32
N ARG A 295 -23.93 -0.60 6.33
CA ARG A 295 -23.55 -1.49 7.44
C ARG A 295 -22.51 -2.49 6.97
N LEU A 296 -21.52 -2.74 7.82
CA LEU A 296 -20.50 -3.76 7.62
C LEU A 296 -20.70 -4.90 8.62
N ALA A 297 -20.79 -6.13 8.11
CA ALA A 297 -20.81 -7.34 8.91
C ALA A 297 -19.36 -7.76 9.25
N GLY A 298 -18.74 -7.00 10.14
CA GLY A 298 -17.35 -7.18 10.55
C GLY A 298 -16.39 -6.15 9.95
N TRP A 299 -15.10 -6.29 10.24
CA TRP A 299 -14.03 -5.53 9.57
C TRP A 299 -12.99 -6.52 9.03
N ARG A 300 -13.27 -7.09 7.85
CA ARG A 300 -12.47 -8.18 7.27
C ARG A 300 -11.08 -7.73 6.88
N ALA A 301 -10.92 -6.47 6.48
CA ALA A 301 -9.64 -5.88 6.12
C ALA A 301 -8.58 -6.05 7.23
N VAL A 302 -8.99 -6.08 8.51
CA VAL A 302 -8.08 -6.25 9.66
C VAL A 302 -8.28 -7.57 10.40
N ARG A 303 -9.03 -8.52 9.83
CA ARG A 303 -9.20 -9.83 10.45
C ARG A 303 -7.84 -10.49 10.68
N GLU A 304 -7.71 -11.14 11.85
CA GLU A 304 -6.50 -11.80 12.35
C GLU A 304 -5.33 -10.86 12.65
N LEU A 305 -5.50 -9.54 12.57
CA LEU A 305 -4.48 -8.60 13.03
C LEU A 305 -4.55 -8.44 14.55
N SER A 306 -3.38 -8.48 15.19
CA SER A 306 -3.22 -8.05 16.57
C SER A 306 -3.05 -6.54 16.58
N LEU A 307 -4.02 -5.83 17.16
CA LEU A 307 -4.00 -4.38 17.33
C LEU A 307 -4.00 -4.07 18.82
N ALA A 308 -3.13 -3.18 19.26
CA ALA A 308 -3.06 -2.74 20.65
C ALA A 308 -4.38 -2.07 21.08
N ASP A 309 -5.00 -1.32 20.18
CA ASP A 309 -6.35 -0.79 20.34
C ASP A 309 -7.12 -0.86 19.01
N PRO A 310 -8.00 -1.87 18.84
CA PRO A 310 -8.79 -2.02 17.63
C PRO A 310 -9.75 -0.84 17.37
N ILE A 311 -10.28 -0.18 18.40
CA ILE A 311 -11.22 0.94 18.27
C ILE A 311 -10.48 2.18 17.77
N ALA A 312 -9.31 2.50 18.34
CA ALA A 312 -8.48 3.60 17.88
C ALA A 312 -8.00 3.39 16.42
N ALA A 313 -7.64 2.15 16.06
CA ALA A 313 -7.30 1.80 14.68
C ALA A 313 -8.47 2.01 13.71
N PHE A 314 -9.68 1.58 14.10
CA PHE A 314 -10.89 1.80 13.32
C PHE A 314 -11.16 3.29 13.15
N ASP A 315 -11.08 4.08 14.22
CA ASP A 315 -11.31 5.52 14.16
C ASP A 315 -10.37 6.21 13.17
N ALA A 316 -9.08 5.84 13.20
CA ALA A 316 -8.09 6.36 12.29
C ALA A 316 -8.40 6.03 10.82
N TRP A 317 -8.79 4.78 10.55
CA TRP A 317 -9.16 4.33 9.21
C TRP A 317 -10.48 4.97 8.75
N ASN A 318 -11.45 5.12 9.65
CA ASN A 318 -12.77 5.65 9.38
C ASN A 318 -12.74 7.08 8.85
N GLU A 319 -11.72 7.84 9.27
CA GLU A 319 -11.51 9.20 8.79
C GLU A 319 -11.36 9.29 7.26
N LEU A 320 -10.89 8.24 6.60
CA LEU A 320 -10.87 8.14 5.13
C LEU A 320 -12.26 8.36 4.54
N TRP A 321 -13.26 7.69 5.11
CA TRP A 321 -14.64 7.71 4.61
C TRP A 321 -15.34 9.01 5.00
N LEU A 322 -15.04 9.55 6.18
CA LEU A 322 -15.56 10.85 6.61
C LEU A 322 -15.02 12.00 5.76
N GLY A 323 -13.73 11.94 5.38
CA GLY A 323 -13.14 12.87 4.43
C GLY A 323 -13.79 12.78 3.06
N ALA A 324 -14.03 11.56 2.57
CA ALA A 324 -14.72 11.34 1.30
C ALA A 324 -16.15 11.89 1.31
N ALA A 325 -16.91 11.68 2.40
CA ALA A 325 -18.25 12.24 2.57
C ALA A 325 -18.24 13.78 2.51
N ALA A 326 -17.25 14.40 3.16
CA ALA A 326 -17.13 15.86 3.17
C ALA A 326 -16.75 16.44 1.80
N ALA A 327 -16.02 15.71 0.96
CA ALA A 327 -15.74 16.10 -0.42
C ALA A 327 -16.89 15.77 -1.37
N HIS A 328 -17.66 14.71 -1.11
CA HIS A 328 -18.86 14.39 -1.85
C HIS A 328 -19.87 15.52 -1.76
N ASP A 329 -20.22 15.92 -0.52
CA ASP A 329 -21.17 17.00 -0.25
C ASP A 329 -20.99 17.51 1.19
N ARG A 330 -20.55 18.76 1.34
CA ARG A 330 -20.25 19.37 2.65
C ARG A 330 -21.49 19.55 3.54
N PHE A 331 -22.70 19.42 2.99
CA PHE A 331 -23.96 19.51 3.73
C PHE A 331 -24.48 18.15 4.20
N LEU A 332 -23.80 17.04 3.89
CA LEU A 332 -24.10 15.73 4.47
C LEU A 332 -23.48 15.55 5.85
N GLY A 333 -24.27 14.97 6.76
CA GLY A 333 -23.87 14.48 8.06
C GLY A 333 -23.68 12.96 8.00
N VAL A 334 -22.50 12.49 8.39
CA VAL A 334 -22.20 11.06 8.52
C VAL A 334 -21.98 10.73 9.98
N GLN A 335 -22.92 9.98 10.56
CA GLN A 335 -22.80 9.45 11.93
C GLN A 335 -22.28 8.02 11.85
N THR A 336 -21.11 7.78 12.43
CA THR A 336 -20.53 6.43 12.51
C THR A 336 -20.88 5.79 13.85
N SER A 337 -21.50 4.62 13.83
CA SER A 337 -21.57 3.74 14.99
C SER A 337 -20.62 2.57 14.78
N ARG A 338 -19.81 2.27 15.80
CA ARG A 338 -18.95 1.09 15.83
C ARG A 338 -18.89 0.50 17.22
N SER A 339 -18.87 -0.83 17.29
CA SER A 339 -18.58 -1.59 18.50
C SER A 339 -17.82 -2.86 18.15
N LEU A 340 -16.98 -3.29 19.09
CA LEU A 340 -16.31 -4.58 19.04
C LEU A 340 -16.73 -5.36 20.28
N GLY A 341 -17.44 -6.47 20.08
CA GLY A 341 -17.84 -7.38 21.16
C GLY A 341 -17.65 -8.84 20.76
N ASP A 342 -18.24 -9.77 21.52
CA ASP A 342 -18.04 -11.22 21.35
C ASP A 342 -18.44 -11.73 19.96
N LYS A 343 -19.40 -11.07 19.31
CA LYS A 343 -19.87 -11.39 17.95
C LYS A 343 -19.02 -10.73 16.86
N GLY A 344 -17.93 -10.07 17.23
CA GLY A 344 -17.07 -9.31 16.34
C GLY A 344 -17.52 -7.85 16.18
N TRP A 345 -17.03 -7.24 15.10
CA TRP A 345 -17.30 -5.85 14.76
C TRP A 345 -18.75 -5.65 14.27
N GLN A 346 -19.38 -4.58 14.76
CA GLN A 346 -20.60 -4.01 14.20
C GLN A 346 -20.32 -2.58 13.81
N ILE A 347 -20.42 -2.25 12.52
CA ILE A 347 -20.08 -0.93 11.98
C ILE A 347 -21.24 -0.44 11.12
N ALA A 348 -21.64 0.81 11.29
CA ALA A 348 -22.58 1.46 10.41
C ALA A 348 -22.28 2.96 10.21
N TRP A 349 -22.52 3.43 9.00
CA TRP A 349 -22.55 4.85 8.65
C TRP A 349 -23.97 5.25 8.32
N ARG A 350 -24.56 6.11 9.14
CA ARG A 350 -25.82 6.77 8.84
C ARG A 350 -25.53 8.09 8.14
N ILE A 351 -25.94 8.18 6.87
CA ILE A 351 -25.70 9.31 5.96
C ILE A 351 -27.01 10.05 5.77
N ALA A 352 -27.05 11.30 6.20
CA ALA A 352 -28.23 12.16 6.09
C ALA A 352 -27.80 13.60 5.85
N LEU A 353 -28.77 14.49 5.71
CA LEU A 353 -28.52 15.93 5.74
C LEU A 353 -28.03 16.34 7.15
N ARG A 354 -27.18 17.37 7.23
CA ARG A 354 -26.71 17.94 8.50
C ARG A 354 -27.80 18.66 9.28
#